data_AF-A0AAU2D420-F1
#
_entry.id   AF-A0AAU2D420-F1
#
_cell.length_a   1.000
_cell.length_b   1.000
_cell.length_c   1.000
_cell.angle_alpha   90.00
_cell.angle_beta   90.00
_cell.angle_gamma   90.00
#
_symmetry.space_group_name_H-M   'P 1'
#
loop_
_entity.id
_entity.type
_entity.pdbx_description
1 polymer ?
#
loop_
_entity_poly.entity_id
_entity_poly.type
_entity_poly.pdbx_seq_one_letter_code
_entity_poly.pdbx_strand_id
1 'polypeptide(L)'
;MTEGAGIRTGDLPEDLTAAEAGMWQAFRNGSVYDLSSGDTTVDDPHGGHPWGPARTVRARIVCWLLLDGPPALAGRVSSLKLRGVQISGALDLAGGTVTPYVEMRDCRFERDVLLPEAHFTTLRLVDCSVPRLEAARVHTEGDLHLPRCRFQGGIRLTDAHIGTDLMLNQAIVYRDRSGRSIAADGMTVGQDLQAELLESHGELSLRSAKVGVSLSLRGARLANPYSRLALNAPQLTVGRTLYLTPAGVGASMLSGATPARGTRIQRFECQGGVRLDDGRFEDAVDLERARFTFTEDQELSLRRVQTPELRFLGERPQRGKVVLSGARVVNLIDRASAWPGPGNLHMGGFQYENLVPQGPFPLAERLDWVAAATAEYNPEPYERLASVLRSGGEDEDAREVLLAKQRRRRESLPIAAKLWGYMQDWTVAYGYRPGRAAVWMAVLWAAGSLAFAHASHPPVQPGGHPPWNPALFALDLLLPVIDLGQVGVWRLQGGWQWLAAAMILLGWILATTVAAGATRMLRRN
;
A
#
# COMPACT_ATOMS: atom_id res chain seq x y z
N MET A 1 36.00 13.00 59.51
CA MET A 1 34.70 13.06 60.20
C MET A 1 34.03 14.37 59.81
N THR A 2 33.21 14.32 58.77
CA THR A 2 32.22 15.33 58.40
C THR A 2 31.12 14.55 57.70
N GLU A 3 30.22 13.98 58.52
CA GLU A 3 28.99 13.36 58.05
C GLU A 3 28.11 14.43 57.41
N GLY A 4 27.93 14.34 56.10
CA GLY A 4 26.87 15.05 55.38
C GLY A 4 25.54 14.37 55.68
N ALA A 5 24.91 14.77 56.79
CA ALA A 5 23.50 14.54 57.05
C ALA A 5 22.67 15.39 56.06
N GLY A 6 21.86 14.73 55.24
CA GLY A 6 20.95 15.38 54.30
C GLY A 6 19.95 14.39 53.73
N ILE A 7 18.82 14.23 54.44
CA ILE A 7 17.53 13.71 53.96
C ILE A 7 17.62 12.40 53.13
N ARG A 8 18.00 11.30 53.79
CA ARG A 8 17.82 9.92 53.27
C ARG A 8 16.73 9.14 54.01
N THR A 9 16.18 9.73 55.07
CA THR A 9 14.98 9.23 55.74
C THR A 9 13.77 9.66 54.92
N GLY A 10 12.79 8.78 54.73
CA GLY A 10 11.58 9.05 53.94
C GLY A 10 10.61 10.07 54.58
N ASP A 11 11.16 11.04 55.30
CA ASP A 11 10.45 12.14 55.93
C ASP A 11 9.87 13.06 54.85
N LEU A 12 8.69 13.62 55.14
CA LEU A 12 8.00 14.54 54.24
C LEU A 12 8.74 15.88 54.23
N PRO A 13 9.13 16.41 53.06
CA PRO A 13 9.65 17.77 52.96
C PRO A 13 8.63 18.80 53.45
N GLU A 14 9.08 19.82 54.18
CA GLU A 14 8.20 20.79 54.87
C GLU A 14 7.36 21.66 53.92
N ASP A 15 7.81 21.85 52.67
CA ASP A 15 7.17 22.74 51.68
C ASP A 15 6.17 22.03 50.74
N LEU A 16 5.75 20.80 51.03
CA LEU A 16 4.80 20.06 50.18
C LEU A 16 3.34 20.48 50.43
N THR A 17 2.56 20.61 49.36
CA THR A 17 1.10 20.73 49.49
C THR A 17 0.48 19.41 49.98
N ALA A 18 -0.77 19.43 50.45
CA ALA A 18 -1.46 18.21 50.87
C ALA A 18 -1.54 17.16 49.74
N ALA A 19 -1.72 17.60 48.49
CA ALA A 19 -1.72 16.72 47.31
C ALA A 19 -0.33 16.11 47.06
N GLU A 20 0.72 16.90 47.19
CA GLU A 20 2.10 16.42 47.00
C GLU A 20 2.56 15.50 48.12
N ALA A 21 2.17 15.78 49.37
CA ALA A 21 2.44 14.92 50.52
C ALA A 21 1.75 13.56 50.37
N GLY A 22 0.49 13.54 49.89
CA GLY A 22 -0.22 12.30 49.58
C GLY A 22 0.45 11.52 48.45
N MET A 23 0.85 12.20 47.37
CA MET A 23 1.61 11.62 46.27
C MET A 23 2.93 10.99 46.74
N TRP A 24 3.67 11.67 47.62
CA TRP A 24 4.93 11.19 48.20
C TRP A 24 4.74 9.87 48.96
N GLN A 25 3.70 9.76 49.79
CA GLN A 25 3.39 8.54 50.52
C GLN A 25 2.93 7.41 49.59
N ALA A 26 2.08 7.73 48.62
CA ALA A 26 1.63 6.76 47.62
C ALA A 26 2.79 6.20 46.79
N PHE A 27 3.76 7.05 46.42
CA PHE A 27 4.97 6.64 45.72
C PHE A 27 5.77 5.60 46.51
N ARG A 28 6.00 5.84 47.81
CA ARG A 28 6.73 4.90 48.68
C ARG A 28 5.99 3.59 48.91
N ASN A 29 4.66 3.61 48.89
CA ASN A 29 3.81 2.43 49.03
C ASN A 29 3.62 1.68 47.69
N GLY A 30 3.85 2.34 46.56
CA GLY A 30 3.60 1.82 45.21
C GLY A 30 2.12 1.71 44.83
N SER A 31 1.25 2.44 45.53
CA SER A 31 -0.20 2.47 45.31
C SER A 31 -0.61 3.58 44.35
N VAL A 32 -1.78 3.44 43.72
CA VAL A 32 -2.38 4.50 42.89
C VAL A 32 -2.80 5.66 43.79
N TYR A 33 -2.38 6.88 43.42
CA TYR A 33 -2.84 8.12 44.03
C TYR A 33 -3.91 8.76 43.14
N ASP A 34 -5.17 8.66 43.57
CA ASP A 34 -6.34 9.10 42.84
C ASP A 34 -6.93 10.37 43.48
N LEU A 35 -6.98 11.46 42.71
CA LEU A 35 -7.57 12.74 43.11
C LEU A 35 -8.87 13.05 42.36
N SER A 36 -9.42 12.09 41.60
CA SER A 36 -10.71 12.24 40.92
C SER A 36 -11.88 12.40 41.89
N SER A 37 -12.97 13.02 41.42
CA SER A 37 -14.19 13.25 42.20
C SER A 37 -15.20 12.13 42.05
N GLY A 38 -15.04 11.30 41.03
CA GLY A 38 -16.03 10.31 40.60
C GLY A 38 -17.06 10.86 39.61
N ASP A 39 -17.04 12.16 39.32
CA ASP A 39 -17.85 12.78 38.28
C ASP A 39 -17.04 12.86 36.97
N THR A 40 -17.45 12.09 35.98
CA THR A 40 -16.79 12.00 34.68
C THR A 40 -16.68 13.33 33.94
N THR A 41 -17.57 14.29 34.19
CA THR A 41 -17.55 15.59 33.51
C THR A 41 -16.51 16.52 34.13
N VAL A 42 -16.40 16.50 35.46
CA VAL A 42 -15.41 17.28 36.22
C VAL A 42 -14.01 16.68 36.09
N ASP A 43 -13.94 15.34 36.04
CA ASP A 43 -12.70 14.57 35.96
C ASP A 43 -12.16 14.45 34.52
N ASP A 44 -12.84 15.00 33.51
CA ASP A 44 -12.36 15.00 32.12
C ASP A 44 -11.05 15.83 31.98
N PRO A 45 -9.89 15.20 31.72
CA PRO A 45 -8.62 15.90 31.55
C PRO A 45 -8.62 16.81 30.32
N HIS A 46 -9.49 16.56 29.35
CA HIS A 46 -9.63 17.33 28.12
C HIS A 46 -10.75 18.37 28.18
N GLY A 47 -11.53 18.38 29.27
CA GLY A 47 -12.65 19.28 29.50
C GLY A 47 -12.21 20.68 29.94
N GLY A 48 -13.16 21.61 29.93
CA GLY A 48 -12.93 23.01 30.34
C GLY A 48 -13.00 23.26 31.85
N HIS A 49 -13.36 22.26 32.66
CA HIS A 49 -13.50 22.43 34.11
C HIS A 49 -12.12 22.73 34.75
N PRO A 50 -12.00 23.80 35.55
CA PRO A 50 -10.75 24.12 36.23
C PRO A 50 -10.53 23.13 37.39
N TRP A 51 -9.32 22.58 37.49
CA TRP A 51 -8.92 21.77 38.65
C TRP A 51 -8.18 22.65 39.65
N GLY A 52 -8.58 22.57 40.92
CA GLY A 52 -8.06 23.40 42.00
C GLY A 52 -6.72 22.91 42.59
N PRO A 53 -6.18 23.63 43.59
CA PRO A 53 -4.92 23.26 44.26
C PRO A 53 -4.97 21.88 44.92
N ALA A 54 -6.15 21.40 45.32
CA ALA A 54 -6.32 20.07 45.90
C ALA A 54 -6.02 18.92 44.91
N ARG A 55 -5.98 19.20 43.60
CA ARG A 55 -5.63 18.23 42.54
C ARG A 55 -4.30 18.55 41.86
N THR A 56 -3.63 19.61 42.29
CA THR A 56 -2.47 20.14 41.60
C THR A 56 -1.19 19.73 42.33
N VAL A 57 -0.27 19.11 41.60
CA VAL A 57 1.09 18.81 42.05
C VAL A 57 2.09 19.54 41.16
N ARG A 58 3.16 20.09 41.74
CA ARG A 58 4.21 20.74 40.96
C ARG A 58 5.03 19.70 40.22
N ALA A 59 5.29 19.94 38.93
CA ALA A 59 6.12 19.10 38.08
C ALA A 59 7.50 18.85 38.67
N ARG A 60 8.10 19.86 39.34
CA ARG A 60 9.38 19.73 40.04
C ARG A 60 9.37 18.63 41.10
N ILE A 61 8.27 18.44 41.83
CA ILE A 61 8.13 17.39 42.85
C ILE A 61 7.97 16.02 42.19
N VAL A 62 7.25 15.96 41.07
CA VAL A 62 7.18 14.75 40.24
C VAL A 62 8.58 14.35 39.73
N CYS A 63 9.34 15.29 39.17
CA CYS A 63 10.72 15.05 38.74
C CYS A 63 11.60 14.55 39.90
N TRP A 64 11.45 15.16 41.08
CA TRP A 64 12.20 14.74 42.26
C TRP A 64 11.91 13.28 42.62
N LEU A 65 10.63 12.88 42.70
CA LEU A 65 10.27 11.49 42.98
C LEU A 65 10.83 10.49 41.95
N LEU A 66 10.92 10.90 40.68
CA LEU A 66 11.36 10.02 39.59
C LEU A 66 12.88 9.91 39.48
N LEU A 67 13.63 10.96 39.83
CA LEU A 67 15.09 11.02 39.69
C LEU A 67 15.84 10.73 41.00
N ASP A 68 15.31 11.17 42.13
CA ASP A 68 15.93 11.04 43.46
C ASP A 68 14.87 10.88 44.55
N GLY A 69 13.92 9.96 44.30
CA GLY A 69 12.79 9.71 45.19
C GLY A 69 13.16 8.97 46.48
N PRO A 70 12.31 9.07 47.52
CA PRO A 70 12.51 8.36 48.77
C PRO A 70 12.45 6.83 48.59
N PRO A 71 13.11 6.04 49.45
CA PRO A 71 13.02 4.59 49.39
C PRO A 71 11.60 4.10 49.67
N ALA A 72 11.26 2.97 49.04
CA ALA A 72 10.00 2.27 49.27
C ALA A 72 9.84 1.86 50.74
N LEU A 73 8.59 1.69 51.18
CA LEU A 73 8.29 1.09 52.48
C LEU A 73 8.74 -0.38 52.50
N ALA A 74 9.00 -0.92 53.69
CA ALA A 74 9.41 -2.32 53.82
C ALA A 74 8.38 -3.26 53.17
N GLY A 75 8.85 -4.15 52.28
CA GLY A 75 8.00 -5.07 51.53
C GLY A 75 7.20 -4.43 50.37
N ARG A 76 7.49 -3.18 50.00
CA ARG A 76 6.86 -2.46 48.88
C ARG A 76 7.90 -2.09 47.81
N VAL A 77 7.41 -1.69 46.65
CA VAL A 77 8.21 -1.18 45.53
C VAL A 77 7.76 0.24 45.22
N SER A 78 8.71 1.16 45.06
CA SER A 78 8.42 2.54 44.69
C SER A 78 7.88 2.60 43.26
N SER A 79 6.75 3.27 43.08
CA SER A 79 6.19 3.51 41.74
C SER A 79 5.34 4.77 41.75
N LEU A 80 5.36 5.51 40.65
CA LEU A 80 4.54 6.70 40.48
C LEU A 80 3.30 6.33 39.68
N LYS A 81 2.16 6.24 40.37
CA LYS A 81 0.86 5.94 39.77
C LYS A 81 -0.13 7.04 40.11
N LEU A 82 -0.44 7.91 39.16
CA LEU A 82 -1.30 9.08 39.35
C LEU A 82 -2.61 8.93 38.58
N ARG A 83 -3.71 9.40 39.18
CA ARG A 83 -5.01 9.50 38.52
C ARG A 83 -5.74 10.80 38.82
N GLY A 84 -6.24 11.48 37.79
CA GLY A 84 -7.02 12.72 37.95
C GLY A 84 -6.20 13.90 38.50
N VAL A 85 -4.89 13.93 38.22
CA VAL A 85 -3.95 14.91 38.77
C VAL A 85 -3.61 15.98 37.74
N GLN A 86 -3.59 17.26 38.18
CA GLN A 86 -3.02 18.36 37.40
C GLN A 86 -1.53 18.53 37.74
N ILE A 87 -0.68 18.49 36.72
CA ILE A 87 0.76 18.72 36.87
C ILE A 87 1.06 20.18 36.45
N SER A 88 1.47 21.00 37.41
CA SER A 88 1.79 22.41 37.19
C SER A 88 3.27 22.63 36.88
N GLY A 89 3.57 23.47 35.88
CA GLY A 89 4.92 23.63 35.34
C GLY A 89 5.34 22.52 34.34
N ALA A 90 6.56 22.64 33.81
CA ALA A 90 7.09 21.69 32.83
C ALA A 90 7.66 20.45 33.52
N LEU A 91 7.27 19.26 33.06
CA LEU A 91 7.84 18.00 33.55
C LEU A 91 9.13 17.74 32.77
N ASP A 92 10.26 18.11 33.37
CA ASP A 92 11.58 17.98 32.77
C ASP A 92 12.36 16.82 33.38
N LEU A 93 12.56 15.78 32.58
CA LEU A 93 13.33 14.57 32.91
C LEU A 93 14.46 14.36 31.89
N ALA A 94 14.87 15.43 31.18
CA ALA A 94 15.90 15.36 30.16
C ALA A 94 17.20 14.73 30.68
N GLY A 95 17.74 13.75 29.94
CA GLY A 95 18.97 13.02 30.29
C GLY A 95 18.89 12.18 31.58
N GLY A 96 17.72 12.09 32.20
CA GLY A 96 17.52 11.36 33.46
C GLY A 96 17.25 9.88 33.25
N THR A 97 17.62 9.06 34.24
CA THR A 97 17.26 7.64 34.30
C THR A 97 16.16 7.43 35.32
N VAL A 98 14.97 7.09 34.85
CA VAL A 98 13.79 6.82 35.68
C VAL A 98 13.63 5.32 35.87
N THR A 99 14.06 4.86 37.04
CA THR A 99 13.94 3.45 37.45
C THR A 99 12.54 3.06 37.96
N PRO A 100 11.80 3.92 38.70
CA PRO A 100 10.46 3.55 39.17
C PRO A 100 9.48 3.41 38.01
N TYR A 101 8.50 2.51 38.16
CA TYR A 101 7.40 2.40 37.21
C TYR A 101 6.55 3.68 37.20
N VAL A 102 6.26 4.20 36.00
CA VAL A 102 5.49 5.44 35.81
C VAL A 102 4.19 5.18 35.07
N GLU A 103 3.08 5.54 35.72
CA GLU A 103 1.75 5.51 35.13
C GLU A 103 0.95 6.74 35.53
N MET A 104 0.44 7.45 34.54
CA MET A 104 -0.45 8.60 34.73
C MET A 104 -1.70 8.35 33.92
N ARG A 105 -2.85 8.39 34.60
CA ARG A 105 -4.17 8.17 34.01
C ARG A 105 -5.03 9.40 34.22
N ASP A 106 -5.77 9.81 33.21
CA ASP A 106 -6.72 10.92 33.34
C ASP A 106 -6.04 12.20 33.90
N CYS A 107 -4.76 12.44 33.57
CA CYS A 107 -3.97 13.57 34.09
C CYS A 107 -3.95 14.74 33.10
N ARG A 108 -3.79 15.96 33.63
CA ARG A 108 -3.70 17.19 32.84
C ARG A 108 -2.36 17.88 33.10
N PHE A 109 -1.62 18.17 32.03
CA PHE A 109 -0.36 18.90 32.10
C PHE A 109 -0.56 20.36 31.72
N GLU A 110 -0.07 21.28 32.56
CA GLU A 110 -0.14 22.71 32.27
C GLU A 110 0.88 23.14 31.20
N ARG A 111 2.05 22.48 31.18
CA ARG A 111 3.17 22.77 30.26
C ARG A 111 3.68 21.48 29.61
N ASP A 112 4.64 21.65 28.72
CA ASP A 112 5.25 20.57 27.94
C ASP A 112 5.91 19.50 28.82
N VAL A 113 5.92 18.27 28.33
CA VAL A 113 6.64 17.13 28.91
C VAL A 113 7.95 16.94 28.13
N LEU A 114 9.07 17.12 28.83
CA LEU A 114 10.41 17.13 28.26
C LEU A 114 11.18 15.88 28.72
N LEU A 115 11.35 14.93 27.81
CA LEU A 115 12.04 13.66 28.00
C LEU A 115 13.21 13.42 27.01
N PRO A 116 13.90 14.45 26.46
CA PRO A 116 14.98 14.18 25.53
C PRO A 116 16.11 13.40 26.23
N GLU A 117 16.59 12.34 25.59
CA GLU A 117 17.65 11.46 26.13
C GLU A 117 17.31 10.80 27.49
N ALA A 118 16.04 10.76 27.87
CA ALA A 118 15.63 10.13 29.11
C ALA A 118 15.55 8.60 28.95
N HIS A 119 15.87 7.87 30.01
CA HIS A 119 15.78 6.41 30.09
C HIS A 119 14.64 5.98 31.02
N PHE A 120 13.77 5.10 30.55
CA PHE A 120 12.65 4.55 31.32
C PHE A 120 12.63 3.02 31.26
N THR A 121 12.11 2.38 32.30
CA THR A 121 11.67 0.98 32.19
C THR A 121 10.39 0.89 31.35
N THR A 122 9.33 1.59 31.74
CA THR A 122 8.08 1.72 30.98
C THR A 122 7.44 3.05 31.32
N LEU A 123 6.90 3.75 30.31
CA LEU A 123 6.18 5.01 30.50
C LEU A 123 4.75 4.87 29.99
N ARG A 124 3.77 5.08 30.88
CA ARG A 124 2.35 5.01 30.52
C ARG A 124 1.64 6.33 30.84
N LEU A 125 1.20 7.01 29.78
CA LEU A 125 0.24 8.11 29.84
C LEU A 125 -1.05 7.61 29.20
N VAL A 126 -2.13 7.52 29.97
CA VAL A 126 -3.40 7.00 29.50
C VAL A 126 -4.45 8.09 29.65
N ASP A 127 -5.07 8.44 28.52
CA ASP A 127 -6.11 9.47 28.48
C ASP A 127 -5.68 10.82 29.08
N CYS A 128 -4.42 11.20 28.87
CA CYS A 128 -3.87 12.45 29.42
C CYS A 128 -3.97 13.60 28.41
N SER A 129 -4.17 14.81 28.94
CA SER A 129 -4.10 16.06 28.17
C SER A 129 -2.70 16.66 28.31
N VAL A 130 -1.92 16.62 27.24
CA VAL A 130 -0.51 17.03 27.23
C VAL A 130 -0.32 18.13 26.19
N PRO A 131 0.18 19.33 26.55
CA PRO A 131 0.42 20.39 25.58
C PRO A 131 1.36 19.95 24.46
N ARG A 132 2.50 19.36 24.78
CA ARG A 132 3.48 18.81 23.83
C ARG A 132 4.34 17.76 24.52
N LEU A 133 4.70 16.69 23.78
CA LEU A 133 5.63 15.67 24.24
C LEU A 133 6.93 15.75 23.42
N GLU A 134 8.02 16.15 24.08
CA GLU A 134 9.36 16.16 23.50
C GLU A 134 10.17 15.00 24.07
N ALA A 135 10.27 13.91 23.32
CA ALA A 135 10.91 12.67 23.73
C ALA A 135 11.93 12.20 22.68
N ALA A 136 12.68 13.15 22.10
CA ALA A 136 13.76 12.83 21.18
C ALA A 136 14.84 11.99 21.87
N ARG A 137 15.28 10.90 21.24
CA ARG A 137 16.26 9.94 21.79
C ARG A 137 15.85 9.32 23.14
N VAL A 138 14.55 9.32 23.48
CA VAL A 138 14.09 8.58 24.66
C VAL A 138 14.37 7.09 24.48
N HIS A 139 14.78 6.43 25.55
CA HIS A 139 14.97 4.99 25.59
C HIS A 139 13.99 4.36 26.59
N THR A 140 13.21 3.38 26.15
CA THR A 140 12.38 2.57 27.03
C THR A 140 12.80 1.10 26.94
N GLU A 141 13.01 0.43 28.07
CA GLU A 141 13.29 -1.02 28.07
C GLU A 141 12.05 -1.84 27.70
N GLY A 142 10.88 -1.37 28.16
CA GLY A 142 9.56 -1.89 27.83
C GLY A 142 8.77 -0.89 26.99
N ASP A 143 7.48 -0.76 27.30
CA ASP A 143 6.54 -0.09 26.42
C ASP A 143 6.51 1.44 26.61
N LEU A 144 6.11 2.14 25.54
CA LEU A 144 5.66 3.53 25.60
C LEU A 144 4.17 3.59 25.26
N HIS A 145 3.34 3.77 26.29
CA HIS A 145 1.89 3.82 26.16
C HIS A 145 1.40 5.26 26.21
N LEU A 146 0.78 5.71 25.14
CA LEU A 146 0.14 7.01 24.99
C LEU A 146 -1.33 6.90 24.51
N PRO A 147 -2.13 5.85 24.88
CA PRO A 147 -3.47 5.68 24.34
C PRO A 147 -4.43 6.77 24.83
N ARG A 148 -5.36 7.18 23.97
CA ARG A 148 -6.39 8.21 24.22
C ARG A 148 -5.84 9.59 24.64
N CYS A 149 -4.53 9.78 24.62
CA CYS A 149 -3.92 11.07 24.96
C CYS A 149 -4.21 12.11 23.87
N ARG A 150 -4.32 13.37 24.29
CA ARG A 150 -4.44 14.51 23.36
C ARG A 150 -3.22 15.39 23.44
N PHE A 151 -2.60 15.65 22.29
CA PHE A 151 -1.38 16.45 22.15
C PHE A 151 -1.63 17.65 21.25
N GLN A 152 -1.57 18.87 21.80
CA GLN A 152 -1.87 20.10 21.04
C GLN A 152 -0.70 20.58 20.16
N GLY A 153 0.53 20.36 20.63
CA GLY A 153 1.79 20.80 20.01
C GLY A 153 2.61 19.66 19.43
N GLY A 154 1.96 18.52 19.16
CA GLY A 154 2.58 17.33 18.57
C GLY A 154 3.42 16.48 19.54
N ILE A 155 3.96 15.40 18.98
CA ILE A 155 4.83 14.44 19.64
C ILE A 155 6.16 14.38 18.87
N ARG A 156 7.28 14.46 19.58
CA ARG A 156 8.61 14.23 19.01
C ARG A 156 9.25 13.00 19.62
N LEU A 157 9.54 12.01 18.77
CA LEU A 157 10.18 10.72 19.08
C LEU A 157 11.37 10.47 18.14
N THR A 158 12.00 11.55 17.66
CA THR A 158 13.16 11.46 16.75
C THR A 158 14.26 10.64 17.40
N ASP A 159 14.75 9.61 16.71
CA ASP A 159 15.79 8.68 17.18
C ASP A 159 15.46 7.99 18.51
N ALA A 160 14.17 7.87 18.88
CA ALA A 160 13.74 7.15 20.07
C ALA A 160 13.91 5.63 19.91
N HIS A 161 14.19 4.95 21.02
CA HIS A 161 14.35 3.50 21.09
C HIS A 161 13.34 2.92 22.08
N ILE A 162 12.32 2.25 21.54
CA ILE A 162 11.26 1.63 22.33
C ILE A 162 11.49 0.12 22.37
N GLY A 163 11.73 -0.45 23.55
CA GLY A 163 12.17 -1.83 23.71
C GLY A 163 11.12 -2.87 23.31
N THR A 164 9.84 -2.60 23.57
CA THR A 164 8.71 -3.45 23.19
C THR A 164 7.74 -2.69 22.30
N ASP A 165 6.56 -2.29 22.80
CA ASP A 165 5.50 -1.71 21.99
C ASP A 165 5.39 -0.18 22.13
N LEU A 166 5.07 0.50 21.03
CA LEU A 166 4.61 1.89 21.03
C LEU A 166 3.11 1.93 20.78
N MET A 167 2.34 2.35 21.79
CA MET A 167 0.88 2.38 21.72
C MET A 167 0.33 3.81 21.69
N LEU A 168 -0.25 4.19 20.56
CA LEU A 168 -0.89 5.48 20.27
C LEU A 168 -2.40 5.31 19.97
N ASN A 169 -2.99 4.18 20.38
CA ASN A 169 -4.38 3.84 20.10
C ASN A 169 -5.34 4.94 20.58
N GLN A 170 -6.20 5.41 19.68
CA GLN A 170 -7.19 6.47 19.93
C GLN A 170 -6.59 7.82 20.39
N ALA A 171 -5.28 8.03 20.23
CA ALA A 171 -4.68 9.32 20.52
C ALA A 171 -5.14 10.37 19.50
N ILE A 172 -5.16 11.64 19.92
CA ILE A 172 -5.42 12.78 19.03
C ILE A 172 -4.20 13.69 19.07
N VAL A 173 -3.55 13.88 17.92
CA VAL A 173 -2.28 14.61 17.83
C VAL A 173 -2.41 15.73 16.82
N TYR A 174 -2.30 16.97 17.30
CA TYR A 174 -2.31 18.17 16.49
C TYR A 174 -0.90 18.58 16.06
N ARG A 175 -0.81 19.38 14.99
CA ARG A 175 0.44 19.85 14.41
C ARG A 175 1.21 20.77 15.35
N ASP A 176 2.52 20.60 15.34
CA ASP A 176 3.48 21.54 15.88
C ASP A 176 3.65 22.77 14.97
N ARG A 177 4.55 23.67 15.37
CA ARG A 177 4.90 24.88 14.59
C ARG A 177 5.51 24.59 13.21
N SER A 178 6.03 23.38 13.00
CA SER A 178 6.60 22.93 11.73
C SER A 178 5.59 22.17 10.84
N GLY A 179 4.35 22.03 11.29
CA GLY A 179 3.30 21.32 10.55
C GLY A 179 3.30 19.80 10.74
N ARG A 180 4.12 19.25 11.65
CA ARG A 180 4.16 17.82 11.97
C ARG A 180 3.32 17.52 13.19
N SER A 181 2.48 16.48 13.14
CA SER A 181 1.79 15.99 14.33
C SER A 181 2.70 15.06 15.14
N ILE A 182 3.37 14.11 14.47
CA ILE A 182 4.27 13.14 15.10
C ILE A 182 5.57 13.11 14.30
N ALA A 183 6.68 13.43 14.95
CA ALA A 183 8.02 13.39 14.36
C ALA A 183 8.81 12.23 14.97
N ALA A 184 8.78 11.07 14.31
CA ALA A 184 9.39 9.81 14.75
C ALA A 184 10.43 9.30 13.73
N ASP A 185 11.18 10.23 13.13
CA ASP A 185 12.28 9.91 12.22
C ASP A 185 13.38 9.15 12.96
N GLY A 186 13.92 8.08 12.35
CA GLY A 186 14.98 7.26 12.94
C GLY A 186 14.55 6.40 14.13
N MET A 187 13.28 6.43 14.52
CA MET A 187 12.77 5.68 15.67
C MET A 187 12.87 4.17 15.45
N THR A 188 13.24 3.43 16.50
CA THR A 188 13.22 1.96 16.53
C THR A 188 12.24 1.47 17.58
N VAL A 189 11.33 0.58 17.18
CA VAL A 189 10.37 -0.12 18.06
C VAL A 189 10.66 -1.61 18.00
N GLY A 190 10.89 -2.23 19.15
CA GLY A 190 11.31 -3.63 19.24
C GLY A 190 10.23 -4.60 18.77
N GLN A 191 8.96 -4.30 19.02
CA GLN A 191 7.82 -5.12 18.65
C GLN A 191 6.82 -4.33 17.78
N ASP A 192 5.60 -4.05 18.26
CA ASP A 192 4.53 -3.44 17.48
C ASP A 192 4.43 -1.92 17.68
N LEU A 193 4.15 -1.20 16.59
CA LEU A 193 3.66 0.17 16.64
C LEU A 193 2.16 0.15 16.39
N GLN A 194 1.39 0.34 17.45
CA GLN A 194 -0.07 0.33 17.44
C GLN A 194 -0.62 1.75 17.49
N ALA A 195 -1.27 2.18 16.42
CA ALA A 195 -1.90 3.49 16.29
C ALA A 195 -3.33 3.33 15.74
N GLU A 196 -4.07 2.37 16.30
CA GLU A 196 -5.44 2.10 15.90
C GLU A 196 -6.36 3.26 16.30
N LEU A 197 -7.23 3.69 15.38
CA LEU A 197 -8.14 4.82 15.57
C LEU A 197 -7.40 6.14 15.94
N LEU A 198 -6.10 6.25 15.65
CA LEU A 198 -5.34 7.50 15.81
C LEU A 198 -5.94 8.62 14.97
N GLU A 199 -6.08 9.81 15.53
CA GLU A 199 -6.38 11.03 14.77
C GLU A 199 -5.15 11.94 14.76
N SER A 200 -4.56 12.14 13.57
CA SER A 200 -3.35 12.94 13.37
C SER A 200 -3.68 14.12 12.45
N HIS A 201 -3.51 15.33 12.98
CA HIS A 201 -3.74 16.59 12.26
C HIS A 201 -2.40 17.26 11.96
N GLY A 202 -1.76 16.86 10.87
CA GLY A 202 -0.42 17.30 10.47
C GLY A 202 0.34 16.16 9.78
N GLU A 203 1.62 16.37 9.49
CA GLU A 203 2.46 15.31 8.95
C GLU A 203 2.86 14.31 10.06
N LEU A 204 2.54 13.03 9.86
CA LEU A 204 3.10 11.88 10.58
C LEU A 204 4.38 11.44 9.85
N SER A 205 5.52 11.71 10.47
CA SER A 205 6.85 11.41 9.91
C SER A 205 7.46 10.19 10.60
N LEU A 206 7.78 9.16 9.81
CA LEU A 206 8.39 7.89 10.21
C LEU A 206 9.59 7.59 9.31
N ARG A 207 10.37 8.62 8.94
CA ARG A 207 11.49 8.48 7.99
C ARG A 207 12.54 7.56 8.58
N SER A 208 12.92 6.52 7.83
CA SER A 208 13.93 5.54 8.24
C SER A 208 13.61 4.85 9.58
N ALA A 209 12.34 4.86 10.02
CA ALA A 209 11.92 4.17 11.23
C ALA A 209 11.94 2.65 11.04
N LYS A 210 12.14 1.92 12.13
CA LYS A 210 12.17 0.46 12.17
C LYS A 210 11.17 -0.06 13.18
N VAL A 211 10.27 -0.93 12.73
CA VAL A 211 9.27 -1.59 13.58
C VAL A 211 9.53 -3.10 13.51
N GLY A 212 9.83 -3.71 14.65
CA GLY A 212 10.27 -5.11 14.70
C GLY A 212 9.21 -6.12 14.28
N VAL A 213 7.93 -5.82 14.53
CA VAL A 213 6.81 -6.73 14.20
C VAL A 213 5.85 -6.03 13.24
N SER A 214 4.79 -5.36 13.70
CA SER A 214 3.77 -4.78 12.82
C SER A 214 3.55 -3.29 13.07
N LEU A 215 3.17 -2.57 12.01
CA LEU A 215 2.69 -1.19 12.09
C LEU A 215 1.18 -1.18 11.82
N SER A 216 0.39 -0.92 12.85
CA SER A 216 -1.08 -0.87 12.76
C SER A 216 -1.59 0.57 12.80
N LEU A 217 -2.19 1.03 11.69
CA LEU A 217 -2.94 2.30 11.61
C LEU A 217 -4.42 2.04 11.33
N ARG A 218 -4.95 0.94 11.88
CA ARG A 218 -6.31 0.50 11.58
C ARG A 218 -7.33 1.54 12.03
N GLY A 219 -8.20 1.96 11.12
CA GLY A 219 -9.21 2.98 11.40
C GLY A 219 -8.65 4.37 11.71
N ALA A 220 -7.35 4.62 11.52
CA ALA A 220 -6.74 5.91 11.78
C ALA A 220 -7.20 6.98 10.77
N ARG A 221 -7.24 8.24 11.21
CA ARG A 221 -7.47 9.42 10.39
C ARG A 221 -6.22 10.27 10.34
N LEU A 222 -5.58 10.33 9.17
CA LEU A 222 -4.42 11.19 8.93
C LEU A 222 -4.86 12.38 8.08
N ALA A 223 -4.86 13.58 8.65
CA ALA A 223 -5.37 14.78 8.01
C ALA A 223 -4.29 15.86 7.93
N ASN A 224 -3.77 16.07 6.72
CA ASN A 224 -2.88 17.19 6.37
C ASN A 224 -3.20 17.76 4.98
N PRO A 225 -4.42 18.31 4.76
CA PRO A 225 -4.87 18.72 3.43
C PRO A 225 -4.09 19.91 2.84
N TYR A 226 -3.48 20.73 3.70
CA TYR A 226 -2.81 21.97 3.30
C TYR A 226 -1.31 21.79 3.00
N SER A 227 -0.74 20.62 3.29
CA SER A 227 0.66 20.30 3.04
C SER A 227 0.79 19.19 2.01
N ARG A 228 2.03 18.85 1.65
CA ARG A 228 2.31 17.79 0.67
C ARG A 228 2.00 16.39 1.20
N LEU A 229 2.26 16.13 2.48
CA LEU A 229 2.21 14.77 3.04
C LEU A 229 1.43 14.74 4.35
N ALA A 230 0.51 13.79 4.47
CA ALA A 230 -0.07 13.38 5.74
C ALA A 230 0.76 12.26 6.37
N LEU A 231 1.29 11.33 5.57
CA LEU A 231 2.19 10.26 6.01
C LEU A 231 3.51 10.31 5.22
N ASN A 232 4.62 10.49 5.93
CA ASN A 232 5.96 10.56 5.36
C ASN A 232 6.85 9.48 5.98
N ALA A 233 6.91 8.32 5.35
CA ALA A 233 7.62 7.13 5.84
C ALA A 233 8.55 6.50 4.76
N PRO A 234 9.43 7.28 4.10
CA PRO A 234 10.46 6.71 3.26
C PRO A 234 11.45 5.87 4.09
N GLN A 235 11.94 4.78 3.51
CA GLN A 235 12.86 3.82 4.13
C GLN A 235 12.33 3.19 5.42
N LEU A 236 11.01 3.14 5.60
CA LEU A 236 10.37 2.44 6.70
C LEU A 236 10.61 0.94 6.57
N THR A 237 11.10 0.30 7.64
CA THR A 237 11.20 -1.16 7.74
C THR A 237 10.17 -1.68 8.74
N VAL A 238 9.35 -2.64 8.34
CA VAL A 238 8.39 -3.34 9.21
C VAL A 238 8.64 -4.84 9.10
N GLY A 239 8.91 -5.50 10.22
CA GLY A 239 9.25 -6.93 10.27
C GLY A 239 8.09 -7.87 9.90
N ARG A 240 6.88 -7.35 9.74
CA ARG A 240 5.70 -8.08 9.24
C ARG A 240 4.86 -7.19 8.35
N THR A 241 3.68 -6.81 8.82
CA THR A 241 2.64 -6.17 8.02
C THR A 241 2.44 -4.72 8.40
N LEU A 242 2.27 -3.87 7.39
CA LEU A 242 1.69 -2.53 7.51
C LEU A 242 0.18 -2.61 7.30
N TYR A 243 -0.60 -2.30 8.33
CA TYR A 243 -2.06 -2.28 8.25
C TYR A 243 -2.60 -0.85 8.10
N LEU A 244 -3.10 -0.52 6.91
CA LEU A 244 -3.91 0.68 6.62
C LEU A 244 -5.36 0.29 6.36
N THR A 245 -5.95 -0.51 7.26
CA THR A 245 -7.26 -1.14 7.08
C THR A 245 -8.32 -0.58 8.05
N PRO A 246 -9.60 -0.97 7.99
CA PRO A 246 -10.60 -0.52 8.95
C PRO A 246 -10.40 -1.16 10.33
N ALA A 247 -10.88 -0.47 11.37
CA ALA A 247 -11.02 -0.99 12.71
C ALA A 247 -12.50 -1.07 13.11
N GLY A 248 -12.86 -2.05 13.92
CA GLY A 248 -14.15 -2.09 14.61
C GLY A 248 -14.18 -1.06 15.74
N VAL A 249 -15.25 -0.27 15.82
CA VAL A 249 -15.53 0.68 16.91
C VAL A 249 -16.62 0.08 17.79
N GLY A 250 -16.26 -0.32 19.01
CA GLY A 250 -17.14 -0.93 20.01
C GLY A 250 -16.35 -1.42 21.24
N ALA A 251 -17.05 -1.65 22.36
CA ALA A 251 -16.42 -2.13 23.59
C ALA A 251 -15.81 -3.53 23.39
N SER A 252 -14.50 -3.64 23.61
CA SER A 252 -13.72 -4.88 23.64
C SER A 252 -13.64 -5.67 22.32
N MET A 253 -12.64 -5.35 21.51
CA MET A 253 -12.09 -6.31 20.54
C MET A 253 -11.27 -7.34 21.34
N LEU A 254 -11.93 -8.40 21.81
CA LEU A 254 -11.23 -9.66 22.07
C LEU A 254 -10.77 -10.20 20.72
N SER A 255 -9.45 -10.42 20.61
CA SER A 255 -8.79 -11.04 19.46
C SER A 255 -9.57 -12.27 18.94
N GLY A 256 -9.90 -12.26 17.65
CA GLY A 256 -10.27 -13.48 16.90
C GLY A 256 -11.76 -13.84 16.77
N ALA A 257 -12.72 -13.05 17.25
CA ALA A 257 -14.15 -13.32 17.06
C ALA A 257 -14.78 -12.48 15.93
N THR A 258 -15.65 -13.10 15.13
CA THR A 258 -16.50 -12.43 14.13
C THR A 258 -17.17 -11.20 14.76
N PRO A 259 -17.10 -10.02 14.13
CA PRO A 259 -17.65 -8.80 14.73
C PRO A 259 -19.12 -9.00 15.13
N ALA A 260 -19.46 -8.64 16.37
CA ALA A 260 -20.85 -8.64 16.80
C ALA A 260 -21.66 -7.75 15.85
N ARG A 261 -22.82 -8.24 15.39
CA ARG A 261 -23.76 -7.47 14.54
C ARG A 261 -24.00 -6.10 15.18
N GLY A 262 -23.69 -5.03 14.46
CA GLY A 262 -23.84 -3.64 14.93
C GLY A 262 -22.53 -2.92 15.27
N THR A 263 -21.37 -3.58 15.18
CA THR A 263 -20.07 -2.90 15.36
C THR A 263 -19.90 -1.80 14.30
N ARG A 264 -19.78 -0.55 14.72
CA ARG A 264 -19.53 0.58 13.82
C ARG A 264 -18.12 0.42 13.28
N ILE A 265 -17.94 0.25 11.97
CA ILE A 265 -16.60 0.12 11.38
C ILE A 265 -16.08 1.52 11.04
N GLN A 266 -14.91 1.87 11.57
CA GLN A 266 -14.18 3.07 11.17
C GLN A 266 -13.09 2.68 10.17
N ARG A 267 -13.13 3.31 9.00
CA ARG A 267 -12.14 3.07 7.94
C ARG A 267 -10.86 3.86 8.24
N PHE A 268 -9.75 3.38 7.70
CA PHE A 268 -8.56 4.20 7.56
C PHE A 268 -8.83 5.30 6.52
N GLU A 269 -8.60 6.56 6.91
CA GLU A 269 -8.79 7.72 6.05
C GLU A 269 -7.52 8.57 6.04
N CYS A 270 -7.01 8.89 4.86
CA CYS A 270 -5.85 9.75 4.69
C CYS A 270 -6.21 10.92 3.75
N GLN A 271 -6.13 12.14 4.27
CA GLN A 271 -6.31 13.38 3.54
C GLN A 271 -4.94 14.09 3.45
N GLY A 272 -4.30 14.02 2.29
CA GLY A 272 -2.91 14.43 2.11
C GLY A 272 -2.07 13.32 1.48
N GLY A 273 -0.92 13.65 0.89
CA GLY A 273 -0.06 12.66 0.23
C GLY A 273 0.52 11.63 1.19
N VAL A 274 0.82 10.45 0.67
CA VAL A 274 1.44 9.34 1.42
C VAL A 274 2.72 8.92 0.73
N ARG A 275 3.83 8.91 1.46
CA ARG A 275 5.13 8.44 0.95
C ARG A 275 5.61 7.24 1.76
N LEU A 276 5.82 6.12 1.07
CA LEU A 276 6.37 4.86 1.60
C LEU A 276 7.59 4.40 0.77
N ASP A 277 8.25 5.34 0.08
CA ASP A 277 9.35 5.06 -0.84
C ASP A 277 10.50 4.29 -0.16
N ASP A 278 11.09 3.32 -0.86
CA ASP A 278 12.15 2.46 -0.35
C ASP A 278 11.77 1.66 0.92
N GLY A 279 10.48 1.54 1.23
CA GLY A 279 9.98 0.76 2.35
C GLY A 279 10.18 -0.73 2.17
N ARG A 280 10.42 -1.44 3.28
CA ARG A 280 10.59 -2.90 3.33
C ARG A 280 9.60 -3.49 4.31
N PHE A 281 8.78 -4.42 3.83
CA PHE A 281 7.76 -5.10 4.61
C PHE A 281 8.00 -6.59 4.42
N GLU A 282 8.22 -7.33 5.50
CA GLU A 282 8.58 -8.76 5.39
C GLU A 282 7.38 -9.68 5.14
N ASP A 283 6.15 -9.19 5.31
CA ASP A 283 4.92 -9.96 5.11
C ASP A 283 4.00 -9.27 4.09
N ALA A 284 3.38 -8.15 4.47
CA ALA A 284 2.41 -7.48 3.61
C ALA A 284 2.32 -5.96 3.79
N VAL A 285 1.83 -5.30 2.75
CA VAL A 285 1.24 -3.95 2.83
C VAL A 285 -0.25 -4.06 2.57
N ASP A 286 -1.06 -3.82 3.59
CA ASP A 286 -2.51 -3.99 3.54
C ASP A 286 -3.25 -2.66 3.48
N LEU A 287 -3.85 -2.37 2.32
CA LEU A 287 -4.64 -1.16 2.05
C LEU A 287 -6.14 -1.48 1.92
N GLU A 288 -6.60 -2.60 2.48
CA GLU A 288 -8.02 -2.99 2.41
C GLU A 288 -8.94 -1.86 2.87
N ARG A 289 -9.89 -1.47 2.02
CA ARG A 289 -10.91 -0.44 2.30
C ARG A 289 -10.34 0.90 2.80
N ALA A 290 -9.06 1.15 2.55
CA ALA A 290 -8.42 2.45 2.79
C ALA A 290 -9.06 3.52 1.90
N ARG A 291 -9.25 4.72 2.45
CA ARG A 291 -9.71 5.88 1.70
C ARG A 291 -8.61 6.92 1.62
N PHE A 292 -8.20 7.24 0.40
CA PHE A 292 -7.22 8.28 0.12
C PHE A 292 -7.88 9.46 -0.58
N THR A 293 -7.74 10.65 -0.01
CA THR A 293 -8.22 11.91 -0.59
C THR A 293 -7.01 12.82 -0.83
N PHE A 294 -6.70 13.04 -2.09
CA PHE A 294 -5.55 13.83 -2.53
C PHE A 294 -5.97 15.14 -3.19
N THR A 295 -5.08 16.13 -3.20
CA THR A 295 -5.10 17.24 -4.16
C THR A 295 -4.36 16.83 -5.45
N GLU A 296 -4.32 17.70 -6.48
CA GLU A 296 -3.70 17.35 -7.77
C GLU A 296 -2.20 17.05 -7.69
N ASP A 297 -1.49 17.71 -6.76
CA ASP A 297 -0.04 17.54 -6.56
C ASP A 297 0.35 16.46 -5.55
N GLN A 298 -0.65 15.85 -4.91
CA GLN A 298 -0.45 14.81 -3.91
C GLN A 298 -0.50 13.41 -4.53
N GLU A 299 0.23 12.49 -3.93
CA GLU A 299 0.36 11.12 -4.43
C GLU A 299 0.43 10.09 -3.30
N LEU A 300 0.01 8.86 -3.61
CA LEU A 300 0.39 7.64 -2.90
C LEU A 300 1.66 7.10 -3.57
N SER A 301 2.81 7.36 -2.95
CA SER A 301 4.11 6.93 -3.45
C SER A 301 4.57 5.67 -2.72
N LEU A 302 4.70 4.59 -3.49
CA LEU A 302 5.20 3.27 -3.10
C LEU A 302 6.45 2.94 -3.92
N ARG A 303 7.30 3.94 -4.24
CA ARG A 303 8.45 3.74 -5.13
C ARG A 303 9.46 2.81 -4.49
N ARG A 304 9.93 1.82 -5.23
CA ARG A 304 10.96 0.85 -4.77
C ARG A 304 10.59 0.14 -3.46
N VAL A 305 9.30 0.05 -3.14
CA VAL A 305 8.81 -0.77 -2.03
C VAL A 305 9.11 -2.24 -2.30
N GLN A 306 9.49 -2.97 -1.26
CA GLN A 306 9.70 -4.42 -1.30
C GLN A 306 8.76 -5.06 -0.29
N THR A 307 7.87 -5.94 -0.78
CA THR A 307 6.93 -6.68 0.06
C THR A 307 6.55 -8.00 -0.61
N PRO A 308 6.45 -9.13 0.13
CA PRO A 308 5.88 -10.35 -0.45
C PRO A 308 4.45 -10.13 -0.93
N GLU A 309 3.61 -9.44 -0.16
CA GLU A 309 2.21 -9.22 -0.52
C GLU A 309 1.85 -7.74 -0.54
N LEU A 310 1.14 -7.30 -1.59
CA LEU A 310 0.51 -5.98 -1.66
C LEU A 310 -0.98 -6.16 -1.86
N ARG A 311 -1.78 -5.77 -0.86
CA ARG A 311 -3.25 -5.77 -0.93
C ARG A 311 -3.75 -4.38 -1.30
N PHE A 312 -3.91 -4.14 -2.59
CA PHE A 312 -4.46 -2.91 -3.13
C PHE A 312 -5.99 -3.01 -3.25
N LEU A 313 -6.66 -3.08 -2.10
CA LEU A 313 -8.11 -3.33 -1.98
C LEU A 313 -8.88 -2.12 -1.40
N GLY A 314 -8.31 -0.92 -1.57
CA GLY A 314 -8.88 0.34 -1.10
C GLY A 314 -10.04 0.86 -1.95
N GLU A 315 -10.58 2.00 -1.55
CA GLU A 315 -11.46 2.80 -2.41
C GLU A 315 -10.63 3.56 -3.44
N ARG A 316 -11.16 3.72 -4.66
CA ARG A 316 -10.51 4.49 -5.72
C ARG A 316 -10.11 5.89 -5.21
N PRO A 317 -8.83 6.29 -5.32
CA PRO A 317 -8.42 7.66 -5.00
C PRO A 317 -9.21 8.66 -5.87
N GLN A 318 -9.84 9.66 -5.24
CA GLN A 318 -10.69 10.62 -5.97
C GLN A 318 -9.88 11.53 -6.91
N ARG A 319 -8.62 11.81 -6.54
CA ARG A 319 -7.66 12.69 -7.22
C ARG A 319 -6.25 12.20 -6.91
N GLY A 320 -5.23 12.90 -7.43
CA GLY A 320 -3.83 12.60 -7.16
C GLY A 320 -3.32 11.36 -7.89
N LYS A 321 -2.04 11.05 -7.68
CA LYS A 321 -1.34 9.97 -8.40
C LYS A 321 -1.05 8.77 -7.49
N VAL A 322 -0.97 7.59 -8.07
CA VAL A 322 -0.42 6.38 -7.43
C VAL A 322 0.86 6.01 -8.16
N VAL A 323 1.95 5.92 -7.42
CA VAL A 323 3.29 5.67 -7.97
C VAL A 323 3.85 4.38 -7.39
N LEU A 324 4.06 3.39 -8.26
CA LEU A 324 4.61 2.06 -7.94
C LEU A 324 5.99 1.83 -8.61
N SER A 325 6.65 2.92 -9.02
CA SER A 325 7.85 2.82 -9.83
C SER A 325 8.98 2.09 -9.11
N GLY A 326 9.50 1.04 -9.73
CA GLY A 326 10.56 0.19 -9.18
C GLY A 326 10.14 -0.70 -8.00
N ALA A 327 8.85 -0.75 -7.63
CA ALA A 327 8.39 -1.61 -6.55
C ALA A 327 8.52 -3.10 -6.94
N ARG A 328 8.77 -3.95 -5.94
CA ARG A 328 8.91 -5.41 -6.09
C ARG A 328 7.93 -6.07 -5.14
N VAL A 329 6.99 -6.80 -5.73
CA VAL A 329 5.92 -7.50 -5.03
C VAL A 329 5.94 -8.96 -5.46
N VAL A 330 5.68 -9.92 -4.58
CA VAL A 330 5.48 -11.31 -5.01
C VAL A 330 4.02 -11.48 -5.42
N ASN A 331 3.08 -11.28 -4.49
CA ASN A 331 1.65 -11.39 -4.69
C ASN A 331 0.98 -10.01 -4.76
N LEU A 332 0.42 -9.66 -5.92
CA LEU A 332 -0.43 -8.49 -6.07
C LEU A 332 -1.90 -8.90 -5.92
N ILE A 333 -2.48 -8.55 -4.78
CA ILE A 333 -3.90 -8.75 -4.49
C ILE A 333 -4.62 -7.43 -4.76
N ASP A 334 -5.42 -7.36 -5.82
CA ASP A 334 -6.01 -6.11 -6.25
C ASP A 334 -7.47 -6.23 -6.68
N ARG A 335 -8.14 -5.09 -6.82
CA ARG A 335 -9.50 -5.01 -7.34
C ARG A 335 -9.54 -3.95 -8.44
N ALA A 336 -10.23 -4.23 -9.54
CA ALA A 336 -10.34 -3.30 -10.67
C ALA A 336 -10.81 -1.90 -10.23
N SER A 337 -11.81 -1.83 -9.34
CA SER A 337 -12.36 -0.58 -8.83
C SER A 337 -11.48 0.16 -7.81
N ALA A 338 -10.37 -0.41 -7.34
CA ALA A 338 -9.47 0.24 -6.39
C ALA A 338 -8.45 1.17 -7.09
N TRP A 339 -8.11 0.89 -8.34
CA TRP A 339 -7.08 1.62 -9.08
C TRP A 339 -7.55 3.01 -9.53
N PRO A 340 -6.63 3.99 -9.64
CA PRO A 340 -6.97 5.33 -10.11
C PRO A 340 -7.29 5.32 -11.62
N GLY A 341 -7.85 6.43 -12.11
CA GLY A 341 -8.17 6.59 -13.54
C GLY A 341 -6.93 6.77 -14.44
N PRO A 342 -7.14 6.83 -15.77
CA PRO A 342 -6.08 7.07 -16.74
C PRO A 342 -5.20 8.29 -16.41
N GLY A 343 -3.88 8.15 -16.53
CA GLY A 343 -2.90 9.22 -16.30
C GLY A 343 -2.49 9.44 -14.84
N ASN A 344 -3.17 8.79 -13.89
CA ASN A 344 -2.90 8.93 -12.45
C ASN A 344 -2.14 7.74 -11.86
N LEU A 345 -1.57 6.87 -12.70
CA LEU A 345 -0.86 5.67 -12.29
C LEU A 345 0.54 5.65 -12.92
N HIS A 346 1.57 5.32 -12.16
CA HIS A 346 2.95 5.24 -12.64
C HIS A 346 3.59 3.92 -12.22
N MET A 347 3.95 3.08 -13.20
CA MET A 347 4.43 1.70 -12.97
C MET A 347 5.78 1.37 -13.60
N GLY A 348 6.58 2.37 -13.98
CA GLY A 348 7.91 2.11 -14.57
C GLY A 348 8.79 1.26 -13.64
N GLY A 349 9.30 0.12 -14.11
CA GLY A 349 10.09 -0.80 -13.27
C GLY A 349 9.29 -1.59 -12.22
N PHE A 350 7.95 -1.55 -12.22
CA PHE A 350 7.12 -2.30 -11.26
C PHE A 350 7.17 -3.81 -11.57
N GLN A 351 7.54 -4.60 -10.58
CA GLN A 351 7.68 -6.05 -10.67
C GLN A 351 6.69 -6.73 -9.74
N TYR A 352 5.93 -7.68 -10.29
CA TYR A 352 5.05 -8.58 -9.56
C TYR A 352 5.14 -9.99 -10.15
N GLU A 353 4.99 -11.01 -9.32
CA GLU A 353 5.11 -12.42 -9.74
C GLU A 353 3.74 -13.09 -9.93
N ASN A 354 2.81 -12.87 -9.00
CA ASN A 354 1.47 -13.45 -9.01
C ASN A 354 0.39 -12.37 -8.97
N LEU A 355 -0.70 -12.61 -9.71
CA LEU A 355 -1.92 -11.79 -9.69
C LEU A 355 -3.03 -12.56 -8.99
N VAL A 356 -3.62 -11.97 -7.95
CA VAL A 356 -4.72 -12.57 -7.19
C VAL A 356 -5.87 -11.56 -7.09
N PRO A 357 -6.62 -11.35 -8.18
CA PRO A 357 -7.69 -10.36 -8.21
C PRO A 357 -8.82 -10.74 -7.23
N GLN A 358 -9.33 -9.76 -6.49
CA GLN A 358 -10.46 -9.90 -5.57
C GLN A 358 -11.75 -9.42 -6.24
N GLY A 359 -12.49 -10.38 -6.79
CA GLY A 359 -13.69 -10.15 -7.60
C GLY A 359 -13.39 -10.19 -9.10
N PRO A 360 -14.38 -9.90 -9.95
CA PRO A 360 -14.18 -9.92 -11.40
C PRO A 360 -13.17 -8.83 -11.80
N PHE A 361 -12.08 -9.24 -12.45
CA PHE A 361 -11.12 -8.33 -13.08
C PHE A 361 -10.83 -8.83 -14.51
N PRO A 362 -11.73 -8.54 -15.46
CA PRO A 362 -11.59 -8.99 -16.85
C PRO A 362 -10.32 -8.47 -17.51
N LEU A 363 -9.79 -9.22 -18.47
CA LEU A 363 -8.56 -8.85 -19.19
C LEU A 363 -8.65 -7.46 -19.85
N ALA A 364 -9.82 -7.08 -20.38
CA ALA A 364 -10.03 -5.76 -20.98
C ALA A 364 -9.76 -4.62 -19.98
N GLU A 365 -10.31 -4.72 -18.76
CA GLU A 365 -10.04 -3.75 -17.69
C GLU A 365 -8.57 -3.80 -17.24
N ARG A 366 -7.94 -4.98 -17.25
CA ARG A 366 -6.51 -5.15 -16.93
C ARG A 366 -5.63 -4.45 -17.97
N LEU A 367 -6.01 -4.47 -19.24
CA LEU A 367 -5.34 -3.74 -20.30
C LEU A 367 -5.53 -2.23 -20.16
N ASP A 368 -6.72 -1.79 -19.77
CA ASP A 368 -7.01 -0.38 -19.46
C ASP A 368 -6.18 0.11 -18.26
N TRP A 369 -5.96 -0.76 -17.27
CA TRP A 369 -5.07 -0.48 -16.13
C TRP A 369 -3.60 -0.28 -16.57
N VAL A 370 -3.06 -1.15 -17.44
CA VAL A 370 -1.70 -0.98 -18.00
C VAL A 370 -1.63 0.28 -18.89
N ALA A 371 -2.66 0.52 -19.67
CA ALA A 371 -2.81 1.69 -20.51
C ALA A 371 -2.86 3.00 -19.69
N ALA A 372 -3.54 2.97 -18.55
CA ALA A 372 -3.65 4.09 -17.61
C ALA A 372 -2.31 4.42 -16.95
N ALA A 373 -1.43 3.41 -16.78
CA ALA A 373 -0.12 3.54 -16.16
C ALA A 373 0.96 4.18 -17.06
N THR A 374 0.65 4.37 -18.35
CA THR A 374 1.62 4.76 -19.39
C THR A 374 1.10 5.95 -20.19
N ALA A 375 1.40 7.19 -19.75
CA ALA A 375 1.05 8.40 -20.51
C ALA A 375 1.66 8.40 -21.92
N GLU A 376 2.90 7.90 -22.04
CA GLU A 376 3.58 7.60 -23.29
C GLU A 376 3.73 6.08 -23.45
N TYR A 377 3.85 5.60 -24.69
CA TYR A 377 4.02 4.17 -24.95
C TYR A 377 5.28 3.61 -24.27
N ASN A 378 5.09 2.72 -23.29
CA ASN A 378 6.15 1.92 -22.69
C ASN A 378 5.82 0.43 -22.87
N PRO A 379 6.71 -0.38 -23.49
CA PRO A 379 6.49 -1.81 -23.69
C PRO A 379 6.57 -2.65 -22.41
N GLU A 380 7.32 -2.20 -21.40
CA GLU A 380 7.67 -3.00 -20.20
C GLU A 380 6.44 -3.48 -19.40
N PRO A 381 5.46 -2.64 -19.04
CA PRO A 381 4.28 -3.09 -18.29
C PRO A 381 3.47 -4.18 -19.00
N TYR A 382 3.38 -4.12 -20.34
CA TYR A 382 2.70 -5.14 -21.14
C TYR A 382 3.45 -6.48 -21.15
N GLU A 383 4.78 -6.44 -21.28
CA GLU A 383 5.61 -7.66 -21.22
C GLU A 383 5.52 -8.31 -19.85
N ARG A 384 5.54 -7.51 -18.78
CA ARG A 384 5.39 -8.01 -17.41
C ARG A 384 4.05 -8.70 -17.21
N LEU A 385 2.94 -8.06 -17.58
CA LEU A 385 1.61 -8.66 -17.48
C LEU A 385 1.52 -9.97 -18.28
N ALA A 386 1.99 -9.98 -19.53
CA ALA A 386 1.98 -11.19 -20.36
C ALA A 386 2.83 -12.33 -19.76
N SER A 387 3.97 -12.00 -19.16
CA SER A 387 4.82 -12.98 -18.48
C SER A 387 4.12 -13.61 -17.28
N VAL A 388 3.43 -12.81 -16.47
CA VAL A 388 2.73 -13.28 -15.26
C VAL A 388 1.51 -14.13 -15.61
N LEU A 389 0.73 -13.72 -16.61
CA LEU A 389 -0.40 -14.52 -17.11
C LEU A 389 0.07 -15.87 -17.64
N ARG A 390 1.18 -15.89 -18.38
CA ARG A 390 1.79 -17.14 -18.87
C ARG A 390 2.25 -18.04 -17.73
N SER A 391 2.94 -17.51 -16.71
CA SER A 391 3.34 -18.31 -15.56
C SER A 391 2.16 -18.82 -14.74
N GLY A 392 1.03 -18.09 -14.75
CA GLY A 392 -0.24 -18.52 -14.16
C GLY A 392 -1.04 -19.53 -14.99
N GLY A 393 -0.59 -19.88 -16.20
CA GLY A 393 -1.28 -20.82 -17.11
C GLY A 393 -2.29 -20.18 -18.08
N GLU A 394 -2.48 -18.86 -18.02
CA GLU A 394 -3.41 -18.09 -18.86
C GLU A 394 -2.73 -17.62 -20.16
N ASP A 395 -2.30 -18.59 -20.97
CA ASP A 395 -1.54 -18.31 -22.18
C ASP A 395 -2.32 -17.54 -23.27
N GLU A 396 -3.63 -17.76 -23.38
CA GLU A 396 -4.45 -17.06 -24.38
C GLU A 396 -4.48 -15.56 -24.06
N ASP A 397 -4.76 -15.22 -22.80
CA ASP A 397 -4.77 -13.86 -22.29
C ASP A 397 -3.39 -13.21 -22.43
N ALA A 398 -2.31 -13.94 -22.14
CA ALA A 398 -0.95 -13.46 -22.36
C ALA A 398 -0.69 -13.05 -23.83
N ARG A 399 -1.25 -13.78 -24.81
CA ARG A 399 -1.14 -13.41 -26.23
C ARG A 399 -1.96 -12.17 -26.56
N GLU A 400 -3.15 -12.04 -25.98
CA GLU A 400 -3.98 -10.85 -26.15
C GLU A 400 -3.30 -9.60 -25.59
N VAL A 401 -2.60 -9.71 -24.47
CA VAL A 401 -1.79 -8.60 -23.93
C VAL A 401 -0.67 -8.20 -24.87
N LEU A 402 0.06 -9.16 -25.45
CA LEU A 402 1.11 -8.88 -26.42
C LEU A 402 0.54 -8.28 -27.73
N LEU A 403 -0.68 -8.66 -28.11
CA LEU A 403 -1.38 -8.05 -29.24
C LEU A 403 -1.75 -6.59 -28.93
N ALA A 404 -2.29 -6.32 -27.73
CA ALA A 404 -2.60 -4.97 -27.27
C ALA A 404 -1.34 -4.08 -27.24
N LYS A 405 -0.20 -4.63 -26.79
CA LYS A 405 1.11 -3.97 -26.86
C LYS A 405 1.47 -3.54 -28.30
N GLN A 406 1.25 -4.39 -29.30
CA GLN A 406 1.52 -4.05 -30.70
C GLN A 406 0.54 -3.02 -31.25
N ARG A 407 -0.73 -3.07 -30.84
CA ARG A 407 -1.74 -2.05 -31.22
C ARG A 407 -1.34 -0.67 -30.71
N ARG A 408 -0.94 -0.54 -29.44
CA ARG A 408 -0.49 0.73 -28.89
C ARG A 408 0.83 1.22 -29.50
N ARG A 409 1.74 0.32 -29.83
CA ARG A 409 2.96 0.66 -30.61
C ARG A 409 2.60 1.26 -31.97
N ARG A 410 1.51 0.79 -32.61
CA ARG A 410 1.07 1.32 -33.90
C ARG A 410 0.67 2.78 -33.82
N GLU A 411 0.11 3.22 -32.71
CA GLU A 411 -0.33 4.61 -32.53
C GLU A 411 0.84 5.60 -32.61
N SER A 412 2.04 5.17 -32.20
CA SER A 412 3.27 5.97 -32.30
C SER A 412 4.03 5.85 -33.63
N LEU A 413 3.59 5.02 -34.58
CA LEU A 413 4.25 4.82 -35.87
C LEU A 413 3.81 5.83 -36.96
N PRO A 414 4.61 6.07 -38.01
CA PRO A 414 4.20 6.87 -39.17
C PRO A 414 3.00 6.28 -39.92
N ILE A 415 2.24 7.10 -40.65
CA ILE A 415 0.95 6.74 -41.30
C ILE A 415 1.06 5.48 -42.19
N ALA A 416 2.13 5.34 -42.98
CA ALA A 416 2.34 4.17 -43.83
C ALA A 416 2.48 2.86 -43.03
N ALA A 417 3.20 2.91 -41.89
CA ALA A 417 3.34 1.79 -40.99
C ALA A 417 2.04 1.50 -40.20
N LYS A 418 1.19 2.52 -39.96
CA LYS A 418 -0.16 2.32 -39.41
C LYS A 418 -1.04 1.51 -40.37
N LEU A 419 -1.08 1.89 -41.65
CA LEU A 419 -1.85 1.18 -42.69
C LEU A 419 -1.40 -0.28 -42.84
N TRP A 420 -0.08 -0.52 -42.87
CA TRP A 420 0.47 -1.88 -42.86
C TRP A 420 0.10 -2.67 -41.60
N GLY A 421 0.14 -2.04 -40.43
CA GLY A 421 -0.30 -2.66 -39.17
C GLY A 421 -1.78 -3.00 -39.13
N TYR A 422 -2.66 -2.16 -39.70
CA TYR A 422 -4.09 -2.47 -39.83
C TYR A 422 -4.32 -3.68 -40.74
N MET A 423 -3.62 -3.76 -41.87
CA MET A 423 -3.68 -4.92 -42.76
C MET A 423 -3.27 -6.22 -42.03
N GLN A 424 -2.23 -6.18 -41.20
CA GLN A 424 -1.77 -7.34 -40.40
C GLN A 424 -2.73 -7.74 -39.27
N ASP A 425 -3.39 -6.77 -38.63
CA ASP A 425 -4.38 -7.04 -37.56
C ASP A 425 -5.62 -7.74 -38.13
N TRP A 426 -6.07 -7.31 -39.31
CA TRP A 426 -7.26 -7.83 -40.00
C TRP A 426 -7.04 -9.23 -40.59
N THR A 427 -5.86 -9.48 -41.16
CA THR A 427 -5.54 -10.77 -41.82
C THR A 427 -5.09 -11.84 -40.82
N VAL A 428 -4.11 -11.55 -39.97
CA VAL A 428 -3.41 -12.58 -39.16
C VAL A 428 -3.30 -12.21 -37.68
N ALA A 429 -3.80 -11.05 -37.25
CA ALA A 429 -3.61 -10.55 -35.87
C ALA A 429 -2.15 -10.68 -35.39
N TYR A 430 -1.19 -10.29 -36.25
CA TYR A 430 0.26 -10.41 -36.02
C TYR A 430 0.79 -11.84 -35.76
N GLY A 431 0.06 -12.88 -36.18
CA GLY A 431 0.45 -14.27 -35.94
C GLY A 431 0.05 -14.81 -34.57
N TYR A 432 -0.73 -14.06 -33.78
CA TYR A 432 -1.20 -14.51 -32.47
C TYR A 432 -2.53 -15.30 -32.53
N ARG A 433 -3.28 -15.23 -33.64
CA ARG A 433 -4.52 -16.00 -33.87
C ARG A 433 -4.47 -16.77 -35.20
N PRO A 434 -3.75 -17.90 -35.29
CA PRO A 434 -3.59 -18.66 -36.54
C PRO A 434 -4.92 -19.13 -37.15
N GLY A 435 -5.97 -19.32 -36.33
CA GLY A 435 -7.31 -19.68 -36.82
C GLY A 435 -7.92 -18.67 -37.80
N ARG A 436 -7.59 -17.38 -37.72
CA ARG A 436 -8.07 -16.38 -38.70
C ARG A 436 -7.46 -16.58 -40.08
N ALA A 437 -6.20 -17.00 -40.15
CA ALA A 437 -5.55 -17.31 -41.42
C ALA A 437 -6.22 -18.51 -42.11
N ALA A 438 -6.66 -19.52 -41.35
CA ALA A 438 -7.43 -20.64 -41.89
C ALA A 438 -8.82 -20.19 -42.42
N VAL A 439 -9.50 -19.28 -41.72
CA VAL A 439 -10.78 -18.70 -42.22
C VAL A 439 -10.55 -17.91 -43.51
N TRP A 440 -9.51 -17.08 -43.58
CA TRP A 440 -9.17 -16.35 -44.82
C TRP A 440 -8.81 -17.29 -45.97
N MET A 441 -8.12 -18.39 -45.68
CA MET A 441 -7.83 -19.42 -46.67
C MET A 441 -9.13 -20.09 -47.18
N ALA A 442 -10.08 -20.38 -46.29
CA ALA A 442 -11.39 -20.91 -46.68
C ALA A 442 -12.24 -19.91 -47.49
N VAL A 443 -12.19 -18.61 -47.14
CA VAL A 443 -12.88 -17.55 -47.89
C VAL A 443 -12.28 -17.37 -49.28
N LEU A 444 -10.95 -17.32 -49.40
CA LEU A 444 -10.26 -17.25 -50.68
C LEU A 444 -10.54 -18.49 -51.52
N TRP A 445 -10.58 -19.67 -50.89
CA TRP A 445 -10.93 -20.91 -51.56
C TRP A 445 -12.36 -20.86 -52.11
N ALA A 446 -13.34 -20.45 -51.31
CA ALA A 446 -14.73 -20.33 -51.74
C ALA A 446 -14.91 -19.28 -52.84
N ALA A 447 -14.29 -18.10 -52.69
CA ALA A 447 -14.34 -17.02 -53.68
C ALA A 447 -13.66 -17.43 -55.00
N GLY A 448 -12.50 -18.07 -54.92
CA GLY A 448 -11.80 -18.64 -56.08
C GLY A 448 -12.63 -19.71 -56.76
N SER A 449 -13.20 -20.64 -56.00
CA SER A 449 -14.08 -21.70 -56.51
C SER A 449 -15.26 -21.12 -57.28
N LEU A 450 -15.91 -20.08 -56.73
CA LEU A 450 -17.03 -19.40 -57.38
C LEU A 450 -16.59 -18.66 -58.65
N ALA A 451 -15.46 -17.95 -58.60
CA ALA A 451 -14.93 -17.22 -59.75
C ALA A 451 -14.57 -18.17 -60.90
N PHE A 452 -13.83 -19.25 -60.61
CA PHE A 452 -13.44 -20.25 -61.60
C PHE A 452 -14.60 -21.16 -62.05
N ALA A 453 -15.71 -21.20 -61.32
CA ALA A 453 -16.94 -21.86 -61.78
C ALA A 453 -17.66 -21.07 -62.87
N HIS A 454 -17.47 -19.75 -62.92
CA HIS A 454 -18.14 -18.86 -63.89
C HIS A 454 -17.43 -18.76 -65.25
N ALA A 455 -16.29 -19.43 -65.40
CA ALA A 455 -15.50 -19.42 -66.62
C ALA A 455 -15.18 -20.85 -67.07
N SER A 456 -15.48 -21.15 -68.34
CA SER A 456 -15.10 -22.42 -68.97
C SER A 456 -13.64 -22.34 -69.42
N HIS A 457 -12.76 -23.06 -68.71
CA HIS A 457 -11.34 -23.11 -69.05
C HIS A 457 -11.05 -24.36 -69.90
N PRO A 458 -10.60 -24.22 -71.16
CA PRO A 458 -10.28 -25.37 -71.98
C PRO A 458 -8.98 -26.06 -71.51
N PRO A 459 -8.89 -27.40 -71.59
CA PRO A 459 -7.71 -28.14 -71.21
C PRO A 459 -6.53 -27.83 -72.17
N VAL A 460 -5.31 -27.84 -71.63
CA VAL A 460 -4.07 -27.57 -72.37
C VAL A 460 -3.76 -28.67 -73.39
N GLN A 461 -4.14 -29.92 -73.08
CA GLN A 461 -3.98 -31.11 -73.91
C GLN A 461 -5.34 -31.81 -74.14
N PRO A 462 -5.64 -32.29 -75.35
CA PRO A 462 -6.96 -32.82 -75.73
C PRO A 462 -7.30 -34.23 -75.20
N GLY A 463 -6.47 -34.82 -74.33
CA GLY A 463 -6.75 -36.13 -73.74
C GLY A 463 -5.95 -36.37 -72.45
N GLY A 464 -6.53 -37.15 -71.53
CA GLY A 464 -5.87 -37.55 -70.28
C GLY A 464 -5.97 -36.56 -69.11
N HIS A 465 -6.90 -35.59 -69.15
CA HIS A 465 -7.10 -34.64 -68.06
C HIS A 465 -8.17 -35.10 -67.06
N PRO A 466 -8.05 -34.77 -65.77
CA PRO A 466 -9.13 -34.97 -64.80
C PRO A 466 -10.36 -34.12 -65.17
N PRO A 467 -11.55 -34.44 -64.62
CA PRO A 467 -12.73 -33.59 -64.77
C PRO A 467 -12.47 -32.21 -64.15
N TRP A 468 -12.94 -31.16 -64.84
CA TRP A 468 -12.83 -29.78 -64.34
C TRP A 468 -13.59 -29.64 -63.03
N ASN A 469 -12.86 -29.31 -61.97
CA ASN A 469 -13.45 -29.02 -60.68
C ASN A 469 -12.88 -27.68 -60.19
N PRO A 470 -13.66 -26.58 -60.28
CA PRO A 470 -13.24 -25.25 -59.85
C PRO A 470 -12.74 -25.21 -58.41
N ALA A 471 -13.33 -26.02 -57.53
CA ALA A 471 -12.98 -26.05 -56.12
C ALA A 471 -11.64 -26.75 -55.86
N LEU A 472 -11.35 -27.85 -56.57
CA LEU A 472 -10.04 -28.48 -56.51
C LEU A 472 -8.97 -27.58 -57.13
N PHE A 473 -9.26 -26.94 -58.26
CA PHE A 473 -8.34 -26.01 -58.91
C PHE A 473 -8.01 -24.80 -58.01
N ALA A 474 -9.01 -24.19 -57.37
CA ALA A 474 -8.79 -23.09 -56.42
C ALA A 474 -7.98 -23.53 -55.18
N LEU A 475 -8.20 -24.77 -54.70
CA LEU A 475 -7.47 -25.33 -53.58
C LEU A 475 -6.00 -25.61 -53.93
N ASP A 476 -5.77 -26.16 -55.13
CA ASP A 476 -4.46 -26.47 -55.71
C ASP A 476 -3.61 -25.21 -55.92
N LEU A 477 -4.25 -24.07 -56.25
CA LEU A 477 -3.59 -22.77 -56.30
C LEU A 477 -3.24 -22.20 -54.91
N LEU A 478 -4.02 -22.49 -53.87
CA LEU A 478 -3.83 -21.95 -52.51
C LEU A 478 -2.89 -22.78 -51.64
N LEU A 479 -2.76 -24.09 -51.90
CA LEU A 479 -1.94 -25.02 -51.13
C LEU A 479 -0.61 -25.27 -51.82
N PRO A 480 0.46 -24.52 -51.52
CA PRO A 480 1.71 -24.57 -52.29
C PRO A 480 2.47 -25.90 -52.21
N VAL A 481 2.11 -26.79 -51.30
CA VAL A 481 2.82 -28.04 -51.00
C VAL A 481 2.08 -29.27 -51.53
N ILE A 482 0.77 -29.16 -51.81
CA ILE A 482 -0.08 -30.28 -52.21
C ILE A 482 -0.49 -30.05 -53.65
N ASP A 483 -0.05 -30.94 -54.55
CA ASP A 483 -0.50 -30.98 -55.93
C ASP A 483 -1.73 -31.89 -56.03
N LEU A 484 -2.89 -31.29 -56.37
CA LEU A 484 -4.16 -31.99 -56.57
C LEU A 484 -4.39 -32.35 -58.05
N GLY A 485 -3.41 -32.12 -58.92
CA GLY A 485 -3.39 -32.51 -60.32
C GLY A 485 -4.28 -31.66 -61.23
N GLN A 486 -4.66 -30.46 -60.81
CA GLN A 486 -5.51 -29.55 -61.59
C GLN A 486 -4.68 -28.38 -62.16
N VAL A 487 -3.67 -27.89 -61.44
CA VAL A 487 -2.79 -26.80 -61.89
C VAL A 487 -1.92 -27.26 -63.07
N GLY A 488 -1.77 -26.40 -64.09
CA GLY A 488 -0.98 -26.71 -65.31
C GLY A 488 -1.72 -27.50 -66.39
N VAL A 489 -2.91 -28.04 -66.09
CA VAL A 489 -3.75 -28.79 -67.04
C VAL A 489 -4.73 -27.89 -67.79
N TRP A 490 -5.04 -26.70 -67.26
CA TRP A 490 -6.06 -25.79 -67.80
C TRP A 490 -5.44 -24.49 -68.33
N ARG A 491 -5.88 -24.00 -69.50
CA ARG A 491 -5.40 -22.75 -70.07
C ARG A 491 -6.15 -21.56 -69.45
N LEU A 492 -5.46 -20.80 -68.60
CA LEU A 492 -5.91 -19.50 -68.13
C LEU A 492 -5.50 -18.41 -69.13
N GLN A 493 -6.44 -17.56 -69.56
CA GLN A 493 -6.16 -16.45 -70.47
C GLN A 493 -6.61 -15.11 -69.85
N GLY A 494 -5.87 -14.04 -70.15
CA GLY A 494 -6.21 -12.67 -69.73
C GLY A 494 -6.20 -12.48 -68.21
N GLY A 495 -7.26 -11.88 -67.67
CA GLY A 495 -7.38 -11.54 -66.24
C GLY A 495 -7.31 -12.75 -65.30
N TRP A 496 -7.67 -13.95 -65.78
CA TRP A 496 -7.66 -15.18 -64.97
C TRP A 496 -6.25 -15.67 -64.62
N GLN A 497 -5.25 -15.37 -65.46
CA GLN A 497 -3.86 -15.67 -65.16
C GLN A 497 -3.34 -14.83 -64.00
N TRP A 498 -3.71 -13.54 -63.97
CA TRP A 498 -3.37 -12.64 -62.87
C TRP A 498 -4.12 -13.01 -61.58
N LEU A 499 -5.37 -13.43 -61.68
CA LEU A 499 -6.12 -13.93 -60.52
C LEU A 499 -5.48 -15.20 -59.93
N ALA A 500 -5.08 -16.15 -60.77
CA ALA A 500 -4.40 -17.36 -60.31
C ALA A 500 -3.03 -17.05 -59.69
N ALA A 501 -2.25 -16.14 -60.28
CA ALA A 501 -0.98 -15.69 -59.71
C ALA A 501 -1.18 -15.00 -58.34
N ALA A 502 -2.21 -14.17 -58.21
CA ALA A 502 -2.57 -13.53 -56.94
C ALA A 502 -2.99 -14.55 -55.87
N MET A 503 -3.78 -15.57 -56.25
CA MET A 503 -4.18 -16.68 -55.37
C MET A 503 -2.97 -17.48 -54.87
N ILE A 504 -2.01 -17.79 -55.75
CA ILE A 504 -0.77 -18.46 -55.37
C ILE A 504 0.03 -17.63 -54.36
N LEU A 505 0.22 -16.33 -54.64
CA LEU A 505 0.96 -15.44 -53.73
C LEU A 505 0.28 -15.33 -52.35
N LEU A 506 -1.04 -15.16 -52.32
CA LEU A 506 -1.81 -15.13 -51.07
C LEU A 506 -1.76 -16.47 -50.33
N GLY A 507 -1.81 -17.58 -51.07
CA GLY A 507 -1.66 -18.94 -50.55
C GLY A 507 -0.33 -19.14 -49.82
N TRP A 508 0.80 -18.73 -50.43
CA TRP A 508 2.12 -18.76 -49.79
C TRP A 508 2.18 -17.92 -48.51
N ILE A 509 1.63 -16.71 -48.52
CA ILE A 509 1.59 -15.82 -47.33
C ILE A 509 0.76 -16.45 -46.21
N LEU A 510 -0.43 -16.98 -46.51
CA LEU A 510 -1.28 -17.59 -45.50
C LEU A 510 -0.70 -18.92 -45.00
N ALA A 511 -0.19 -19.78 -45.89
CA ALA A 511 0.41 -21.07 -45.52
C ALA A 511 1.60 -20.89 -44.58
N THR A 512 2.49 -19.93 -44.86
CA THR A 512 3.63 -19.61 -43.97
C THR A 512 3.17 -19.11 -42.60
N THR A 513 2.10 -18.32 -42.51
CA THR A 513 1.55 -17.88 -41.22
C THR A 513 0.88 -19.01 -40.42
N VAL A 514 0.15 -19.91 -41.10
CA VAL A 514 -0.46 -21.09 -40.47
C VAL A 514 0.64 -22.04 -39.99
N ALA A 515 1.67 -22.30 -40.80
CA ALA A 515 2.80 -23.15 -40.43
C ALA A 515 3.60 -22.58 -39.26
N ALA A 516 3.85 -21.27 -39.23
CA ALA A 516 4.49 -20.57 -38.12
C ALA A 516 3.64 -20.62 -36.83
N GLY A 517 2.32 -20.53 -36.96
CA GLY A 517 1.38 -20.69 -35.85
C GLY A 517 1.36 -22.13 -35.30
N ALA A 518 1.30 -23.12 -36.20
CA ALA A 518 1.25 -24.54 -35.86
C ALA A 518 2.56 -25.02 -35.21
N THR A 519 3.73 -24.62 -35.73
CA THR A 519 5.02 -24.93 -35.10
C THR A 519 5.17 -24.33 -33.70
N ARG A 520 4.61 -23.13 -33.47
CA ARG A 520 4.57 -22.51 -32.14
C ARG A 520 3.58 -23.21 -31.19
N MET A 521 2.53 -23.85 -31.71
CA MET A 521 1.63 -24.71 -30.95
C MET A 521 2.21 -26.11 -30.67
N LEU A 522 3.03 -26.65 -31.57
CA LEU A 522 3.65 -27.97 -31.43
C LEU A 522 4.88 -27.97 -30.50
N ARG A 523 5.59 -26.85 -30.38
CA ARG A 523 6.65 -26.65 -29.36
C ARG A 523 6.13 -26.52 -27.92
N ARG A 524 4.84 -26.80 -27.70
CA ARG A 524 4.10 -26.56 -26.47
C ARG A 524 3.86 -27.85 -25.67
N ASN A 525 4.53 -28.93 -26.04
CA ASN A 525 4.63 -30.18 -25.28
C ASN A 525 6.06 -30.43 -24.86
#